data_AF-A0A4Y6S1R1-F1
#
_entry.id   AF-A0A4Y6S1R1-F1
#
_cell.length_a   1.000
_cell.length_b   1.000
_cell.length_c   1.000
_cell.angle_alpha   90.00
_cell.angle_beta   90.00
_cell.angle_gamma   90.00
#
_symmetry.space_group_name_H-M   'P 1'
#
loop_
_entity.id
_entity.type
_entity.pdbx_description
1 polymer ?
#
loop_
_entity_poly.entity_id
_entity_poly.type
_entity_poly.pdbx_seq_one_letter_code
_entity_poly.pdbx_strand_id
1 'polypeptide(L)'
;MLSDPIFRAWGILLALSAASVFASVLLGTGVPQAVIGAAVFFLAWLKARVILLRYLGLWEAPAWAAGFTWVLGLYGLLMLGLYLIPALIA
;
A
#
# COMPACT_ATOMS: atom_id res chain seq x y z
N MET A 1 15.31 -21.11 -3.54
CA MET A 1 15.17 -19.65 -3.40
C MET A 1 13.73 -19.18 -3.60
N LEU A 2 13.05 -19.54 -4.70
CA LEU A 2 11.64 -19.16 -4.93
C LEU A 2 10.61 -19.76 -3.94
N SER A 3 10.96 -20.84 -3.23
CA SER A 3 10.11 -21.47 -2.22
C SER A 3 10.16 -20.76 -0.86
N ASP A 4 11.12 -19.86 -0.64
CA ASP A 4 11.23 -19.11 0.63
C ASP A 4 10.12 -18.04 0.69
N PRO A 5 9.22 -18.08 1.68
CA PRO A 5 8.13 -17.13 1.81
C PRO A 5 8.62 -15.68 1.98
N ILE A 6 9.79 -15.47 2.59
CA ILE A 6 10.39 -14.14 2.78
C ILE A 6 10.94 -13.63 1.44
N PHE A 7 11.61 -14.48 0.66
CA PHE A 7 12.11 -14.09 -0.66
C PHE A 7 10.98 -13.73 -1.62
N ARG A 8 9.86 -14.46 -1.56
CA ARG A 8 8.64 -14.10 -2.31
C ARG A 8 8.07 -12.76 -1.86
N ALA A 9 8.00 -12.51 -0.56
CA ALA A 9 7.54 -11.23 -0.02
C ALA A 9 8.41 -10.07 -0.49
N TRP A 10 9.73 -10.24 -0.49
CA TRP A 10 10.68 -9.28 -1.04
C TRP A 10 10.42 -8.99 -2.53
N GLY A 11 10.23 -10.02 -3.35
CA GLY A 11 9.90 -9.85 -4.77
C GLY A 11 8.59 -9.07 -4.99
N ILE A 12 7.57 -9.31 -4.17
CA ILE A 12 6.32 -8.55 -4.18
C ILE A 12 6.58 -7.09 -3.82
N LEU A 13 7.38 -6.81 -2.78
CA LEU A 13 7.71 -5.43 -2.39
C LEU A 13 8.45 -4.68 -3.50
N LEU A 14 9.37 -5.34 -4.21
CA LEU A 14 10.03 -4.76 -5.38
C LEU A 14 9.03 -4.43 -6.48
N ALA A 15 8.14 -5.37 -6.84
CA ALA A 15 7.13 -5.14 -7.86
C ALA A 15 6.18 -3.97 -7.48
N LEU A 16 5.73 -3.91 -6.23
CA LEU A 16 4.89 -2.80 -5.74
C LEU A 16 5.63 -1.46 -5.74
N SER A 17 6.95 -1.47 -5.52
CA SER A 17 7.78 -0.27 -5.58
C SER A 17 7.96 0.23 -7.01
N ALA A 18 8.23 -0.68 -7.96
CA ALA A 18 8.28 -0.37 -9.38
C ALA A 18 6.93 0.19 -9.89
N ALA A 19 5.81 -0.42 -9.47
CA ALA A 19 4.47 0.09 -9.78
C ALA A 19 4.23 1.50 -9.23
N SER A 20 4.75 1.81 -8.04
CA SER A 20 4.64 3.15 -7.44
C SER A 20 5.42 4.18 -8.27
N VAL A 21 6.64 3.85 -8.69
CA VAL A 21 7.45 4.70 -9.58
C VAL A 21 6.73 4.93 -10.90
N PHE A 22 6.20 3.88 -11.53
CA PHE A 22 5.48 4.00 -12.79
C PHE A 22 4.22 4.89 -12.66
N ALA A 23 3.47 4.76 -11.55
CA ALA A 23 2.33 5.64 -11.27
C ALA A 23 2.76 7.11 -11.17
N SER A 24 3.91 7.40 -10.54
CA SER A 24 4.44 8.77 -10.43
C SER A 24 4.89 9.37 -11.78
N VAL A 25 5.25 8.56 -12.77
CA VAL A 25 5.59 9.05 -14.13
C VAL A 25 4.37 9.66 -14.83
N LEU A 26 3.15 9.28 -14.45
CA LEU A 26 1.92 9.82 -15.01
C LEU A 26 1.60 11.25 -14.52
N LEU A 27 2.39 11.79 -13.59
CA LEU A 27 2.25 13.18 -13.17
C LEU A 27 2.51 14.12 -14.36
N GLY A 28 1.58 15.03 -14.60
CA GLY A 28 1.69 16.00 -15.70
C GLY A 28 1.20 15.50 -17.06
N THR A 29 0.77 14.23 -17.20
CA THR A 29 0.23 13.68 -18.46
C THR A 29 -1.29 13.91 -18.63
N GLY A 30 -1.88 14.82 -17.86
CA GLY A 30 -3.32 15.11 -17.86
C GLY A 30 -4.18 14.21 -16.96
N VAL A 31 -3.60 13.19 -16.32
CA VAL A 31 -4.30 12.41 -15.28
C VAL A 31 -4.45 13.26 -14.01
N PRO A 32 -5.62 13.29 -13.36
CA PRO A 32 -5.80 14.06 -12.12
C PRO A 32 -4.81 13.62 -11.04
N GLN A 33 -4.14 14.58 -10.41
CA GLN A 33 -3.16 14.32 -9.35
C GLN A 33 -3.77 13.49 -8.21
N ALA A 34 -5.03 13.73 -7.87
CA ALA A 34 -5.78 12.97 -6.86
C ALA A 34 -5.86 11.47 -7.19
N VAL A 35 -6.05 11.11 -8.47
CA VAL A 35 -6.10 9.70 -8.91
C VAL A 35 -4.73 9.04 -8.78
N ILE A 36 -3.66 9.74 -9.19
CA ILE A 36 -2.29 9.24 -9.06
C ILE A 36 -1.91 9.05 -7.60
N GLY A 37 -2.19 10.04 -6.74
CA GLY A 37 -1.91 9.94 -5.32
C GLY A 37 -2.70 8.84 -4.64
N ALA A 38 -3.98 8.66 -4.98
CA ALA A 38 -4.78 7.54 -4.47
C ALA A 38 -4.21 6.17 -4.91
N ALA A 39 -3.74 6.05 -6.15
CA ALA A 39 -3.09 4.83 -6.64
C ALA A 39 -1.79 4.54 -5.89
N VAL A 40 -0.92 5.54 -5.72
CA VAL A 40 0.33 5.41 -4.95
C VAL A 40 0.04 5.06 -3.50
N PHE A 41 -0.97 5.69 -2.90
CA PHE A 41 -1.41 5.41 -1.53
C PHE A 41 -1.89 3.96 -1.39
N PHE A 42 -2.70 3.47 -2.32
CA PHE A 42 -3.15 2.08 -2.34
C PHE A 42 -1.97 1.11 -2.46
N LEU A 43 -1.00 1.39 -3.33
CA LEU A 43 0.23 0.59 -3.44
C LEU A 43 1.05 0.61 -2.14
N ALA A 44 1.12 1.75 -1.45
CA ALA A 44 1.77 1.86 -0.14
C ALA A 44 1.06 1.01 0.92
N TRP A 45 -0.27 1.01 0.95
CA TRP A 45 -1.06 0.16 1.83
C TRP A 45 -0.83 -1.33 1.58
N LEU A 46 -0.75 -1.76 0.31
CA LEU A 46 -0.41 -3.14 -0.03
C LEU A 46 0.98 -3.54 0.47
N LYS A 47 1.99 -2.66 0.33
CA LYS A 47 3.35 -2.90 0.87
C LYS A 47 3.32 -3.07 2.39
N ALA A 48 2.59 -2.21 3.10
CA ALA A 48 2.43 -2.30 4.54
C ALA A 48 1.82 -3.65 4.98
N ARG A 49 0.81 -4.15 4.27
CA ARG A 49 0.23 -5.49 4.54
C ARG A 49 1.22 -6.62 4.34
N VAL A 50 2.05 -6.56 3.29
CA VAL A 50 3.08 -7.57 3.03
C VAL A 50 4.12 -7.60 4.15
N ILE A 51 4.61 -6.43 4.58
CA ILE A 51 5.57 -6.31 5.69
C ILE A 51 4.96 -6.84 6.98
N LEU A 52 3.74 -6.40 7.30
CA LEU A 52 3.04 -6.79 8.52
C LEU A 52 2.81 -8.30 8.61
N LEU A 53 2.38 -8.94 7.52
CA LEU A 53 2.11 -10.37 7.54
C LEU A 53 3.39 -11.22 7.47
N ARG A 54 4.39 -10.83 6.67
CA ARG A 54 5.55 -11.70 6.36
C ARG A 54 6.81 -11.35 7.14
N TYR A 55 7.10 -10.08 7.33
CA TYR A 55 8.33 -9.64 8.02
C TYR A 55 8.16 -9.53 9.52
N LEU A 56 6.97 -9.14 10.00
CA LEU A 56 6.66 -9.10 11.44
C LEU A 56 6.18 -10.46 11.98
N GLY A 57 6.02 -11.49 11.12
CA GLY A 57 5.64 -12.83 11.55
C GLY A 57 4.16 -13.00 11.94
N LEU A 58 3.31 -11.98 11.74
CA LEU A 58 1.90 -12.06 12.16
C LEU A 58 1.09 -13.13 11.42
N TRP A 59 1.62 -13.69 10.32
CA TRP A 59 1.03 -14.87 9.68
C TRP A 59 0.90 -16.08 10.62
N GLU A 60 1.70 -16.16 11.69
CA GLU A 60 1.63 -17.22 12.71
C GLU A 60 0.54 -16.96 13.76
N ALA A 61 0.01 -15.72 13.83
CA ALA A 61 -0.95 -15.29 14.84
C ALA A 61 -2.18 -14.60 14.18
N PRO A 62 -3.14 -15.37 13.64
CA PRO A 62 -4.21 -14.83 12.79
C PRO A 62 -5.14 -13.84 13.51
N ALA A 63 -5.36 -14.01 14.82
CA ALA A 63 -6.16 -13.08 15.62
C ALA A 63 -5.52 -11.67 15.68
N TRP A 64 -4.21 -11.61 15.91
CA TRP A 64 -3.45 -10.36 15.91
C TRP A 64 -3.38 -9.77 14.50
N ALA A 65 -3.14 -10.59 13.48
CA ALA A 65 -3.10 -10.15 12.09
C ALA A 65 -4.40 -9.45 11.66
N ALA A 66 -5.56 -9.96 12.08
CA ALA A 66 -6.85 -9.34 11.80
C ALA A 66 -6.97 -7.95 12.43
N GLY A 67 -6.62 -7.81 13.72
CA GLY A 67 -6.67 -6.52 14.43
C GLY A 67 -5.77 -5.48 13.79
N PHE A 68 -4.52 -5.83 13.53
CA PHE A 68 -3.56 -4.95 12.85
C PHE A 68 -4.01 -4.58 11.44
N THR A 69 -4.57 -5.52 10.67
CA THR A 69 -5.10 -5.25 9.33
C THR A 69 -6.26 -4.27 9.37
N TRP A 70 -7.17 -4.39 10.35
CA TRP A 70 -8.28 -3.46 10.55
C TRP A 70 -7.80 -2.06 10.90
N VAL A 71 -6.89 -1.93 11.87
CA VAL A 71 -6.33 -0.63 12.28
C VAL A 71 -5.60 0.03 11.11
N LEU A 72 -4.75 -0.72 10.40
CA LEU A 72 -4.04 -0.22 9.22
C LEU A 72 -4.99 0.19 8.10
N GLY A 73 -6.07 -0.56 7.88
CA GLY A 73 -7.11 -0.25 6.90
C GLY A 73 -7.86 1.04 7.26
N LEU A 74 -8.29 1.18 8.50
CA LEU A 74 -9.01 2.38 8.97
C LEU A 74 -8.11 3.62 8.94
N TYR A 75 -6.88 3.51 9.44
CA TYR A 75 -5.89 4.57 9.34
C TYR A 75 -5.60 4.94 7.89
N GLY A 76 -5.47 3.93 7.02
CA GLY A 76 -5.30 4.12 5.59
C GLY A 76 -6.46 4.89 4.96
N LEU A 77 -7.70 4.49 5.24
CA LEU A 77 -8.90 5.15 4.74
C LEU A 77 -8.99 6.61 5.21
N LEU A 78 -8.67 6.87 6.48
CA LEU A 78 -8.67 8.21 7.05
C LEU A 78 -7.63 9.11 6.36
N MET A 79 -6.41 8.62 6.16
CA MET A 79 -5.36 9.35 5.46
C MET A 79 -5.70 9.59 3.98
N LEU A 80 -6.30 8.61 3.30
CA LEU A 80 -6.78 8.76 1.93
C LEU A 80 -7.89 9.82 1.84
N GLY A 81 -8.85 9.79 2.77
CA GLY A 81 -9.89 10.81 2.87
C GLY A 81 -9.28 12.20 3.03
N LEU A 82 -8.34 12.35 3.97
CA LEU A 82 -7.64 13.61 4.21
C LEU A 82 -6.89 14.11 2.96
N TYR A 83 -6.27 13.20 2.21
CA TYR A 83 -5.59 13.50 0.95
C TYR A 83 -6.57 13.96 -0.15
N LEU A 84 -7.78 13.40 -0.21
CA LEU A 84 -8.76 13.70 -1.25
C LEU A 84 -9.62 14.92 -0.95
N ILE A 85 -9.74 15.36 0.32
CA ILE A 85 -10.55 16.54 0.71
C ILE A 85 -10.22 17.77 -0.16
N PRO A 86 -8.95 18.19 -0.33
CA PRO A 86 -8.63 19.35 -1.17
C PRO A 86 -9.11 19.22 -2.62
N ALA A 87 -9.10 18.00 -3.17
CA ALA A 87 -9.55 17.75 -4.54
C ALA A 87 -11.07 17.71 -4.69
N LEU A 88 -11.82 17.57 -3.59
CA LEU A 88 -13.29 17.57 -3.58
C LEU A 88 -13.87 18.98 -3.39
N ILE A 89 -13.10 19.88 -2.77
CA ILE A 89 -13.53 21.24 -2.43
C ILE A 89 -12.92 22.32 -3.34
N ALA A 90 -12.00 21.94 -4.23
CA ALA A 90 -11.37 22.80 -5.24
C ALA A 90 -12.09 22.69 -6.58
#